data_AF-A0AAV2S499-F1
#
_entry.id   AF-A0AAV2S499-F1
#
_cell.length_a   1.000
_cell.length_b   1.000
_cell.length_c   1.000
_cell.angle_alpha   90.00
_cell.angle_beta   90.00
_cell.angle_gamma   90.00
#
_symmetry.space_group_name_H-M   'P 1'
#
loop_
_entity.id
_entity.type
_entity.pdbx_description
1 polymer ?
#
loop_
_entity_poly.entity_id
_entity_poly.type
_entity_poly.pdbx_seq_one_letter_code
_entity_poly.pdbx_strand_id
1 'polypeptide(L)'
;DGTTYNDQRSYYEGRYYYGKHFWLGARGGRINDSTIAWNSGEPVSSPHPISNTWHSIYPRYKTSGYCLQMFSGLHAQGPMWETSCSGSYYSICEWKCPLGFFRIGKTCYKAYSSSASSWDEARKMCIQDGLKLAEPHNPTVVGDYLFTVTGNHNYWLGGRGDGNRIRWSSGEAIPPSWAPWRPGNPGNKVGTKYCLGLAPENRYHPLTSTACSMELYPLCH
;
A
#
# COMPACT_ATOMS: atom_id res chain seq x y z
N ASP A 1 17.62 -17.64 33.77
CA ASP A 1 17.88 -16.38 33.05
C ASP A 1 16.94 -16.21 31.89
N GLY A 2 15.98 -15.30 32.09
CA GLY A 2 14.86 -15.03 31.20
C GLY A 2 15.30 -14.32 29.94
N THR A 3 14.93 -14.89 28.80
CA THR A 3 15.06 -14.28 27.49
C THR A 3 14.04 -13.15 27.36
N THR A 4 14.51 -11.91 27.44
CA THR A 4 13.75 -10.74 27.00
C THR A 4 13.59 -10.81 25.47
N TYR A 5 12.51 -11.47 25.02
CA TYR A 5 12.07 -11.38 23.64
C TYR A 5 11.67 -9.92 23.40
N ASN A 6 12.41 -9.20 22.57
CA ASN A 6 12.16 -7.79 22.29
C ASN A 6 10.74 -7.61 21.73
N ASP A 7 9.84 -7.11 22.57
CA ASP A 7 8.40 -6.98 22.35
C ASP A 7 8.03 -5.72 21.56
N GLN A 8 8.85 -5.35 20.58
CA GLN A 8 8.60 -4.16 19.75
C GLN A 8 7.36 -4.32 18.85
N ARG A 9 6.92 -5.56 18.59
CA ARG A 9 5.71 -5.83 17.78
C ARG A 9 4.41 -5.45 18.48
N SER A 10 4.46 -5.28 19.80
CA SER A 10 3.32 -4.87 20.61
C SER A 10 3.24 -3.36 20.80
N TYR A 11 4.14 -2.57 20.22
CA TYR A 11 4.09 -1.10 20.31
C TYR A 11 3.58 -0.46 19.01
N TYR A 12 2.63 0.46 19.13
CA TYR A 12 2.16 1.30 18.02
C TYR A 12 1.94 2.73 18.54
N GLU A 13 2.50 3.73 17.86
CA GLU A 13 2.44 5.15 18.26
C GLU A 13 2.80 5.40 19.74
N GLY A 14 3.84 4.70 20.22
CA GLY A 14 4.31 4.84 21.60
C GLY A 14 3.43 4.15 22.65
N ARG A 15 2.39 3.42 22.26
CA ARG A 15 1.51 2.66 23.18
C ARG A 15 1.77 1.16 23.09
N TYR A 16 1.68 0.49 24.23
CA TYR A 16 1.85 -0.94 24.36
C TYR A 16 0.51 -1.69 24.29
N TYR A 17 0.45 -2.71 23.46
CA TYR A 17 -0.76 -3.41 23.03
C TYR A 17 -0.73 -4.92 23.24
N TYR A 18 0.26 -5.48 23.94
CA TYR A 18 0.28 -6.89 24.30
C TYR A 18 -0.87 -7.23 25.26
N GLY A 19 -1.48 -8.41 25.08
CA GLY A 19 -2.57 -8.88 25.95
C GLY A 19 -3.84 -8.03 25.85
N LYS A 20 -4.09 -7.39 24.70
CA LYS A 20 -5.29 -6.59 24.42
C LYS A 20 -6.18 -7.30 23.42
N HIS A 21 -7.46 -6.91 23.44
CA HIS A 21 -8.46 -7.37 22.50
C HIS A 21 -8.69 -6.32 21.41
N PHE A 22 -8.85 -6.80 20.19
CA PHE A 22 -9.05 -5.97 19.01
C PHE A 22 -10.24 -6.47 18.21
N TRP A 23 -11.13 -5.55 17.86
CA TRP A 23 -12.10 -5.73 16.81
C TRP A 23 -11.41 -5.98 15.47
N LEU A 24 -11.89 -7.02 14.81
CA LEU A 24 -11.64 -7.30 13.42
C LEU A 24 -12.87 -6.92 12.59
N GLY A 25 -12.64 -6.54 11.34
CA GLY A 25 -13.71 -6.17 10.42
C GLY A 25 -14.48 -7.39 9.91
N ALA A 26 -15.04 -8.23 10.78
CA ALA A 26 -15.89 -9.36 10.40
C ALA A 26 -17.05 -9.55 11.41
N ARG A 27 -18.19 -10.02 10.92
CA ARG A 27 -19.40 -10.26 11.72
C ARG A 27 -20.23 -11.42 11.18
N GLY A 28 -21.00 -12.07 12.06
CA GLY A 28 -21.91 -13.16 11.71
C GLY A 28 -23.17 -12.67 10.96
N GLY A 29 -23.75 -13.55 10.14
CA GLY A 29 -25.12 -13.41 9.61
C GLY A 29 -25.23 -12.89 8.17
N ARG A 30 -24.44 -13.38 7.21
CA ARG A 30 -24.56 -12.95 5.80
C ARG A 30 -24.89 -14.02 4.75
N ILE A 31 -25.02 -15.30 5.12
CA ILE A 31 -25.65 -16.34 4.27
C ILE A 31 -26.42 -17.30 5.19
N ASN A 32 -27.73 -17.46 4.96
CA ASN A 32 -28.61 -18.42 5.65
C ASN A 32 -28.29 -18.61 7.16
N ASP A 33 -28.18 -17.50 7.91
CA ASP A 33 -27.97 -17.45 9.36
C ASP A 33 -26.79 -18.26 9.94
N SER A 34 -25.79 -18.62 9.13
CA SER A 34 -24.77 -19.60 9.56
C SER A 34 -23.30 -19.26 9.30
N THR A 35 -22.95 -18.09 8.74
CA THR A 35 -21.53 -17.77 8.43
C THR A 35 -21.06 -16.39 8.89
N ILE A 36 -19.77 -16.32 9.26
CA ILE A 36 -19.02 -15.08 9.53
C ILE A 36 -18.30 -14.61 8.27
N ALA A 37 -18.44 -13.33 7.95
CA ALA A 37 -17.82 -12.71 6.78
C ALA A 37 -17.07 -11.45 7.17
N TRP A 38 -15.97 -11.18 6.47
CA TRP A 38 -15.30 -9.89 6.51
C TRP A 38 -16.24 -8.78 6.03
N ASN A 39 -15.98 -7.55 6.43
CA ASN A 39 -16.72 -6.37 5.98
C ASN A 39 -16.64 -6.19 4.44
N SER A 40 -15.64 -6.80 3.79
CA SER A 40 -15.53 -6.87 2.33
C SER A 40 -16.53 -7.83 1.68
N GLY A 41 -17.24 -8.66 2.43
CA GLY A 41 -18.16 -9.68 1.94
C GLY A 41 -17.55 -11.07 1.77
N GLU A 42 -16.22 -11.18 1.82
CA GLU A 42 -15.51 -12.46 1.74
C GLU A 42 -15.75 -13.31 2.99
N PRO A 43 -15.95 -14.64 2.86
CA PRO A 43 -16.05 -15.52 4.01
C PRO A 43 -14.73 -15.52 4.79
N VAL A 44 -14.80 -15.56 6.12
CA VAL A 44 -13.60 -15.85 6.90
C VAL A 44 -13.25 -17.33 6.69
N SER A 45 -12.01 -17.61 6.31
CA SER A 45 -11.54 -18.97 5.98
C SER A 45 -11.88 -20.00 7.07
N SER A 46 -12.30 -21.18 6.62
CA SER A 46 -12.87 -22.24 7.47
C SER A 46 -11.97 -22.61 8.67
N PRO A 47 -12.54 -22.93 9.84
CA PRO A 47 -11.81 -23.14 11.10
C PRO A 47 -11.22 -24.54 11.28
N HIS A 48 -11.39 -25.47 10.33
CA HIS A 48 -10.97 -26.85 10.59
C HIS A 48 -10.40 -27.62 9.39
N PRO A 49 -9.41 -28.51 9.61
CA PRO A 49 -8.80 -28.89 10.91
C PRO A 49 -7.34 -28.45 11.17
N ILE A 50 -6.73 -27.51 10.41
CA ILE A 50 -5.25 -27.35 10.44
C ILE A 50 -4.75 -25.97 10.91
N SER A 51 -5.60 -25.02 11.32
CA SER A 51 -5.14 -23.67 11.65
C SER A 51 -5.29 -23.29 13.13
N ASN A 52 -4.18 -22.89 13.77
CA ASN A 52 -4.14 -22.22 15.10
C ASN A 52 -4.68 -20.78 15.02
N THR A 53 -5.61 -20.52 14.12
CA THR A 53 -6.17 -19.18 13.85
C THR A 53 -7.32 -18.87 14.79
N TRP A 54 -8.19 -19.86 15.03
CA TRP A 54 -9.35 -19.75 15.90
C TRP A 54 -9.09 -20.41 17.23
N HIS A 55 -9.57 -19.80 18.32
CA HIS A 55 -9.67 -20.45 19.61
C HIS A 55 -10.45 -21.77 19.47
N SER A 56 -9.92 -22.86 20.03
CA SER A 56 -10.37 -24.27 19.98
C SER A 56 -11.89 -24.60 19.98
N ILE A 57 -12.75 -23.68 20.40
CA ILE A 57 -14.21 -23.86 20.52
C ILE A 57 -14.98 -22.80 19.71
N TYR A 58 -14.30 -22.14 18.76
CA TYR A 58 -14.80 -21.08 17.90
C TYR A 58 -14.42 -21.34 16.44
N PRO A 59 -15.13 -20.70 15.49
CA PRO A 59 -16.39 -19.99 15.65
C PRO A 59 -17.51 -20.94 16.09
N ARG A 60 -18.41 -20.44 16.92
CA ARG A 60 -19.59 -21.14 17.42
C ARG A 60 -20.81 -20.95 16.50
N TYR A 61 -20.66 -20.17 15.42
CA TYR A 61 -21.69 -19.91 14.41
C TYR A 61 -23.02 -19.47 15.05
N LYS A 62 -22.94 -18.58 16.04
CA LYS A 62 -24.14 -18.07 16.73
C LYS A 62 -24.89 -17.06 15.84
N THR A 63 -26.17 -16.89 16.14
CA THR A 63 -27.14 -16.00 15.45
C THR A 63 -26.61 -14.59 15.18
N SER A 64 -27.29 -13.83 14.31
CA SER A 64 -27.00 -12.40 14.06
C SER A 64 -26.70 -11.64 15.37
N GLY A 65 -25.58 -10.90 15.43
CA GLY A 65 -25.19 -10.11 16.61
C GLY A 65 -23.78 -10.37 17.19
N TYR A 66 -22.99 -11.26 16.57
CA TYR A 66 -21.59 -11.49 16.97
C TYR A 66 -20.60 -10.84 16.00
N CYS A 67 -19.55 -10.26 16.59
CA CYS A 67 -18.44 -9.62 15.92
C CYS A 67 -17.15 -10.38 16.21
N LEU A 68 -16.21 -10.34 15.27
CA LEU A 68 -14.92 -11.02 15.40
C LEU A 68 -13.95 -10.18 16.21
N GLN A 69 -13.28 -10.79 17.18
CA GLN A 69 -12.15 -10.18 17.86
C GLN A 69 -10.89 -11.05 17.79
N MET A 70 -9.72 -10.43 17.99
CA MET A 70 -8.46 -11.12 18.23
C MET A 70 -7.82 -10.67 19.55
N PHE A 71 -7.03 -11.56 20.15
CA PHE A 71 -6.16 -11.26 21.28
C PHE A 71 -4.70 -11.19 20.86
N SER A 72 -4.01 -10.12 21.25
CA SER A 72 -2.60 -9.87 20.89
C SER A 72 -1.57 -10.55 21.80
N GLY A 73 -2.02 -11.24 22.85
CA GLY A 73 -1.13 -12.02 23.73
C GLY A 73 -0.87 -13.43 23.22
N LEU A 74 0.06 -14.14 23.87
CA LEU A 74 0.27 -15.56 23.61
C LEU A 74 -1.00 -16.36 23.94
N HIS A 75 -1.50 -17.09 22.95
CA HIS A 75 -2.72 -17.89 23.10
C HIS A 75 -2.54 -19.25 22.40
N ALA A 76 -2.37 -20.31 23.21
CA ALA A 76 -2.03 -21.65 22.73
C ALA A 76 -3.08 -22.26 21.79
N GLN A 77 -4.31 -21.76 21.87
CA GLN A 77 -5.44 -22.30 21.12
C GLN A 77 -5.82 -21.42 19.93
N GLY A 78 -5.03 -20.40 19.58
CA GLY A 78 -5.34 -19.44 18.52
C GLY A 78 -6.00 -18.15 19.05
N PRO A 79 -5.72 -16.99 18.44
CA PRO A 79 -6.06 -15.68 19.01
C PRO A 79 -7.45 -15.17 18.68
N MET A 80 -8.17 -15.76 17.71
CA MET A 80 -9.46 -15.23 17.23
C MET A 80 -10.66 -15.93 17.88
N TRP A 81 -11.71 -15.15 18.19
CA TRP A 81 -13.01 -15.69 18.61
C TRP A 81 -14.15 -14.69 18.39
N GLU A 82 -15.39 -15.20 18.46
CA GLU A 82 -16.61 -14.41 18.31
C GLU A 82 -17.08 -13.86 19.67
N THR A 83 -17.59 -12.63 19.68
CA THR A 83 -18.10 -11.97 20.89
C THR A 83 -19.27 -11.03 20.57
N SER A 84 -20.00 -10.57 21.58
CA SER A 84 -21.08 -9.59 21.40
C SER A 84 -20.53 -8.31 20.77
N CYS A 85 -21.15 -7.82 19.70
CA CYS A 85 -20.78 -6.55 19.06
C CYS A 85 -20.89 -5.31 19.97
N SER A 86 -21.49 -5.44 21.16
CA SER A 86 -21.62 -4.35 22.15
C SER A 86 -20.36 -4.11 23.00
N GLY A 87 -19.29 -4.89 22.81
CA GLY A 87 -18.04 -4.72 23.54
C GLY A 87 -17.26 -3.45 23.15
N SER A 88 -16.41 -2.97 24.06
CA SER A 88 -15.47 -1.87 23.80
C SER A 88 -14.05 -2.42 23.78
N TYR A 89 -13.51 -2.61 22.57
CA TYR A 89 -12.15 -3.08 22.33
C TYR A 89 -11.43 -2.12 21.38
N TYR A 90 -10.10 -2.24 21.25
CA TYR A 90 -9.37 -1.55 20.19
C TYR A 90 -9.82 -2.05 18.81
N SER A 91 -9.44 -1.41 17.72
CA SER A 91 -9.76 -1.88 16.37
C SER A 91 -8.51 -1.99 15.53
N ILE A 92 -8.42 -3.05 14.73
CA ILE A 92 -7.41 -3.17 13.68
C ILE A 92 -8.06 -2.79 12.37
N CYS A 93 -7.60 -1.69 11.79
CA CYS A 93 -8.02 -1.25 10.47
C CYS A 93 -7.13 -1.88 9.40
N GLU A 94 -7.75 -2.46 8.38
CA GLU A 94 -7.05 -2.83 7.17
C GLU A 94 -7.13 -1.65 6.18
N TRP A 95 -5.99 -1.04 5.85
CA TRP A 95 -5.93 -0.03 4.80
C TRP A 95 -5.82 -0.72 3.43
N LYS A 96 -6.93 -0.74 2.68
CA LYS A 96 -6.95 -1.15 1.26
C LYS A 96 -6.92 0.07 0.35
N CYS A 97 -6.22 -0.05 -0.76
CA CYS A 97 -6.32 0.95 -1.82
C CYS A 97 -7.66 0.81 -2.56
N PRO A 98 -8.19 1.90 -3.15
CA PRO A 98 -9.37 1.82 -4.00
C PRO A 98 -9.19 0.81 -5.14
N LEU A 99 -10.30 0.34 -5.71
CA LEU A 99 -10.25 -0.57 -6.86
C LEU A 99 -9.43 0.06 -8.00
N GLY A 100 -8.54 -0.72 -8.62
CA GLY A 100 -7.64 -0.25 -9.68
C GLY A 100 -6.36 0.41 -9.19
N PHE A 101 -6.13 0.46 -7.88
CA PHE A 101 -4.87 0.93 -7.28
C PHE A 101 -4.09 -0.24 -6.68
N PHE A 102 -2.77 -0.11 -6.68
CA PHE A 102 -1.87 -1.00 -5.96
C PHE A 102 -1.18 -0.27 -4.81
N ARG A 103 -0.76 -1.01 -3.78
CA ARG A 103 -0.16 -0.44 -2.57
C ARG A 103 1.33 -0.76 -2.49
N ILE A 104 2.16 0.26 -2.28
CA ILE A 104 3.56 0.09 -1.85
C ILE A 104 3.79 0.96 -0.62
N GLY A 105 4.15 0.33 0.50
CA GLY A 105 4.24 1.01 1.80
C GLY A 105 2.88 1.51 2.27
N LYS A 106 2.76 2.83 2.46
CA LYS A 106 1.52 3.53 2.88
C LYS A 106 0.82 4.25 1.73
N THR A 107 1.34 4.14 0.50
CA THR A 107 0.85 4.90 -0.66
C THR A 107 0.10 3.98 -1.61
N CYS A 108 -1.04 4.46 -2.10
CA CYS A 108 -1.82 3.82 -3.16
C CYS A 108 -1.47 4.47 -4.49
N TYR A 109 -1.18 3.67 -5.50
CA TYR A 109 -0.80 4.14 -6.82
C TYR A 109 -1.79 3.63 -7.87
N LYS A 110 -2.10 4.46 -8.86
CA LYS A 110 -2.84 4.08 -10.06
C LYS A 110 -1.92 4.21 -11.27
N ALA A 111 -1.63 3.09 -11.92
CA ALA A 111 -0.88 3.07 -13.18
C ALA A 111 -1.86 3.04 -14.34
N TYR A 112 -1.72 3.99 -15.26
CA TYR A 112 -2.43 3.96 -16.54
C TYR A 112 -1.60 3.18 -17.56
N SER A 113 -2.24 2.43 -18.44
CA SER A 113 -1.54 1.56 -19.41
C SER A 113 -2.03 1.71 -20.86
N SER A 114 -3.03 2.56 -21.11
CA SER A 114 -3.65 2.74 -22.43
C SER A 114 -3.43 4.13 -23.04
N SER A 115 -2.82 5.06 -22.31
CA SER A 115 -2.69 6.47 -22.76
C SER A 115 -1.35 7.05 -22.31
N ALA A 116 -0.29 6.74 -23.06
CA ALA A 116 0.96 7.47 -22.96
C ALA A 116 0.75 8.90 -23.47
N SER A 117 1.33 9.88 -22.79
CA SER A 117 1.13 11.30 -23.11
C SER A 117 2.29 12.15 -22.61
N SER A 118 2.29 13.44 -22.97
CA SER A 118 3.22 14.42 -22.40
C SER A 118 3.09 14.49 -20.87
N TRP A 119 4.10 15.01 -20.19
CA TRP A 119 4.06 15.14 -18.73
C TRP A 119 2.90 16.02 -18.25
N ASP A 120 2.63 17.13 -18.97
CA ASP A 120 1.55 18.05 -18.63
C ASP A 120 0.17 17.40 -18.85
N GLU A 121 0.02 16.54 -19.86
CA GLU A 121 -1.21 15.78 -20.12
C GLU A 121 -1.42 14.67 -19.10
N ALA A 122 -0.37 13.90 -18.79
CA ALA A 122 -0.39 12.88 -17.74
C ALA A 122 -0.74 13.48 -16.37
N ARG A 123 -0.23 14.69 -16.06
CA ARG A 123 -0.60 15.44 -14.86
C ARG A 123 -2.08 15.79 -14.84
N LYS A 124 -2.63 16.27 -15.96
CA LYS A 124 -4.07 16.58 -16.07
C LYS A 124 -4.92 15.33 -15.86
N MET A 125 -4.51 14.17 -16.41
CA MET A 125 -5.21 12.90 -16.21
C MET A 125 -5.27 12.50 -14.74
N CYS A 126 -4.17 12.62 -13.99
CA CYS A 126 -4.21 12.35 -12.55
C CYS A 126 -5.17 13.31 -11.82
N ILE A 127 -5.15 14.60 -12.15
CA ILE A 127 -5.99 15.62 -11.50
C ILE A 127 -7.49 15.38 -11.77
N GLN A 128 -7.86 14.95 -12.98
CA GLN A 128 -9.25 14.62 -13.33
C GLN A 128 -9.84 13.53 -12.42
N ASP A 129 -9.00 12.62 -11.94
CA ASP A 129 -9.37 11.55 -11.02
C ASP A 129 -9.19 11.93 -9.53
N GLY A 130 -8.91 13.20 -9.23
CA GLY A 130 -8.66 13.68 -7.87
C GLY A 130 -7.30 13.25 -7.30
N LEU A 131 -6.36 12.87 -8.16
CA LEU A 131 -5.02 12.40 -7.81
C LEU A 131 -3.95 13.42 -8.24
N LYS A 132 -2.68 13.11 -7.95
CA LYS A 132 -1.52 13.81 -8.52
C LYS A 132 -0.51 12.81 -9.10
N LEU A 133 0.39 13.27 -9.95
CA LEU A 133 1.50 12.42 -10.40
C LEU A 133 2.32 11.94 -9.20
N ALA A 134 2.69 10.67 -9.23
CA ALA A 134 3.26 9.99 -8.09
C ALA A 134 4.65 10.51 -7.70
N GLU A 135 4.87 10.63 -6.39
CA GLU A 135 6.16 10.95 -5.77
C GLU A 135 6.57 9.80 -4.84
N PRO A 136 7.07 8.68 -5.39
CA PRO A 136 7.34 7.48 -4.60
C PRO A 136 8.55 7.68 -3.69
N HIS A 137 8.39 7.34 -2.40
CA HIS A 137 9.52 7.29 -1.46
C HIS A 137 10.56 6.23 -1.84
N ASN A 138 10.12 5.12 -2.44
CA ASN A 138 10.98 4.06 -2.93
C ASN A 138 10.66 3.77 -4.41
N PRO A 139 11.23 4.56 -5.35
CA PRO A 139 10.97 4.40 -6.78
C PRO A 139 11.44 3.04 -7.33
N THR A 140 12.47 2.43 -6.72
CA THR A 140 12.97 1.09 -7.09
C THR A 140 11.90 0.02 -6.87
N VAL A 141 11.31 -0.04 -5.67
CA VAL A 141 10.25 -1.04 -5.37
C VAL A 141 8.99 -0.80 -6.20
N VAL A 142 8.63 0.46 -6.43
CA VAL A 142 7.50 0.81 -7.30
C VAL A 142 7.79 0.38 -8.75
N GLY A 143 9.01 0.62 -9.25
CA GLY A 143 9.47 0.17 -10.55
C GLY A 143 9.42 -1.34 -10.70
N ASP A 144 9.97 -2.10 -9.76
CA ASP A 144 9.96 -3.57 -9.79
C ASP A 144 8.53 -4.15 -9.86
N TYR A 145 7.60 -3.57 -9.09
CA TYR A 145 6.19 -3.95 -9.16
C TYR A 145 5.61 -3.64 -10.54
N LEU A 146 5.79 -2.42 -11.05
CA LEU A 146 5.28 -2.00 -12.35
C LEU A 146 5.84 -2.84 -13.49
N PHE A 147 7.13 -3.19 -13.46
CA PHE A 147 7.73 -4.09 -14.44
C PHE A 147 7.02 -5.45 -14.44
N THR A 148 6.70 -5.98 -13.26
CA THR A 148 6.00 -7.26 -13.11
C THR A 148 4.58 -7.22 -13.68
N VAL A 149 3.84 -6.13 -13.46
CA VAL A 149 2.42 -6.06 -13.86
C VAL A 149 2.18 -5.45 -15.24
N THR A 150 3.12 -4.66 -15.76
CA THR A 150 2.95 -3.90 -17.02
C THR A 150 4.08 -4.06 -18.02
N GLY A 151 5.15 -4.79 -17.69
CA GLY A 151 6.30 -4.99 -18.58
C GLY A 151 7.13 -3.72 -18.78
N ASN A 152 7.45 -3.39 -20.04
CA ASN A 152 8.38 -2.32 -20.41
C ASN A 152 7.74 -0.93 -20.51
N HIS A 153 6.61 -0.70 -19.84
CA HIS A 153 5.99 0.62 -19.80
C HIS A 153 6.82 1.59 -18.96
N ASN A 154 7.07 2.79 -19.50
CA ASN A 154 7.70 3.89 -18.78
C ASN A 154 6.62 4.85 -18.26
N TYR A 155 6.87 5.43 -17.09
CA TYR A 155 5.87 6.23 -16.38
C TYR A 155 6.34 7.64 -16.05
N TRP A 156 5.44 8.61 -16.11
CA TRP A 156 5.67 9.93 -15.56
C TRP A 156 5.50 9.94 -14.05
N LEU A 157 6.40 10.64 -13.37
CA LEU A 157 6.34 10.95 -11.93
C LEU A 157 6.14 12.45 -11.71
N GLY A 158 5.82 12.82 -10.47
CA GLY A 158 5.53 14.20 -10.07
C GLY A 158 6.75 15.12 -10.00
N GLY A 159 7.78 14.93 -10.83
CA GLY A 159 9.00 15.73 -10.82
C GLY A 159 9.24 16.50 -12.12
N ARG A 160 9.74 17.74 -12.00
CA ARG A 160 10.12 18.61 -13.13
C ARG A 160 11.40 19.40 -12.83
N GLY A 161 12.16 19.70 -13.87
CA GLY A 161 13.34 20.56 -13.76
C GLY A 161 12.99 22.03 -13.49
N ASP A 162 13.81 22.70 -12.69
CA ASP A 162 13.68 24.15 -12.39
C ASP A 162 14.82 25.00 -12.98
N GLY A 163 15.74 24.40 -13.74
CA GLY A 163 16.97 25.04 -14.24
C GLY A 163 18.22 24.65 -13.45
N ASN A 164 18.07 24.18 -12.22
CA ASN A 164 19.16 23.77 -11.34
C ASN A 164 19.06 22.28 -10.96
N ARG A 165 17.86 21.81 -10.62
CA ARG A 165 17.59 20.43 -10.18
C ARG A 165 16.25 19.92 -10.72
N ILE A 166 16.07 18.61 -10.70
CA ILE A 166 14.73 18.03 -10.73
C ILE A 166 14.12 18.16 -9.34
N ARG A 167 12.92 18.73 -9.25
CA ARG A 167 12.16 18.86 -8.00
C ARG A 167 10.87 18.09 -8.08
N TRP A 168 10.50 17.45 -6.98
CA TRP A 168 9.15 16.98 -6.75
C TRP A 168 8.17 18.16 -6.77
N SER A 169 6.93 17.91 -7.16
CA SER A 169 5.86 18.90 -7.12
C SER A 169 5.48 19.29 -5.69
N SER A 170 5.80 18.46 -4.71
CA SER A 170 5.81 18.82 -3.27
C SER A 170 6.89 19.83 -2.88
N GLY A 171 7.89 20.08 -3.75
CA GLY A 171 8.90 21.13 -3.61
C GLY A 171 10.31 20.65 -3.30
N GLU A 172 10.46 19.42 -2.78
CA GLU A 172 11.77 18.86 -2.45
C GLU A 172 12.61 18.62 -3.70
N ALA A 173 13.89 19.04 -3.67
CA ALA A 173 14.82 18.79 -4.75
C ALA A 173 15.39 17.37 -4.67
N ILE A 174 15.39 16.67 -5.79
CA ILE A 174 15.97 15.34 -5.89
C ILE A 174 17.50 15.46 -5.98
N PRO A 175 18.28 14.86 -5.07
CA PRO A 175 19.73 14.90 -5.16
C PRO A 175 20.21 14.21 -6.45
N PRO A 176 21.16 14.79 -7.20
CA PRO A 176 21.69 14.16 -8.42
C PRO A 176 22.47 12.87 -8.14
N SER A 177 22.98 12.71 -6.91
CA SER A 177 23.67 11.51 -6.44
C SER A 177 22.74 10.44 -5.85
N TRP A 178 21.42 10.62 -5.93
CA TRP A 178 20.49 9.65 -5.38
C TRP A 178 20.55 8.32 -6.16
N ALA A 179 20.75 7.22 -5.44
CA ALA A 179 21.00 5.90 -6.03
C ALA A 179 19.99 5.43 -7.11
N PRO A 180 18.68 5.78 -7.04
CA PRO A 180 17.72 5.37 -8.06
C PRO A 180 17.89 6.04 -9.43
N TRP A 181 18.77 7.04 -9.58
CA TRP A 181 19.06 7.61 -10.89
C TRP A 181 19.73 6.61 -11.82
N ARG A 182 19.14 6.41 -13.01
CA ARG A 182 19.81 5.72 -14.11
C ARG A 182 21.15 6.41 -14.39
N PRO A 183 22.25 5.66 -14.62
CA PRO A 183 23.53 6.24 -14.97
C PRO A 183 23.41 7.34 -16.05
N GLY A 184 24.00 8.51 -15.78
CA GLY A 184 23.89 9.70 -16.63
C GLY A 184 22.67 10.60 -16.39
N ASN A 185 21.77 10.25 -15.47
CA ASN A 185 20.65 11.09 -15.05
C ASN A 185 20.87 11.64 -13.63
N PRO A 186 20.33 12.83 -13.30
CA PRO A 186 19.68 13.75 -14.21
C PRO A 186 20.68 14.48 -15.13
N GLY A 187 21.99 14.39 -14.86
CA GLY A 187 23.03 15.03 -15.67
C GLY A 187 22.79 16.53 -15.82
N ASN A 188 22.91 17.05 -17.05
CA ASN A 188 22.54 18.42 -17.39
C ASN A 188 21.05 18.61 -17.73
N LYS A 189 20.23 17.55 -17.66
CA LYS A 189 18.80 17.56 -17.97
C LYS A 189 17.99 18.00 -16.76
N VAL A 190 18.21 19.23 -16.30
CA VAL A 190 17.55 19.81 -15.11
C VAL A 190 16.76 21.08 -15.41
N GLY A 191 16.73 21.51 -16.67
CA GLY A 191 15.91 22.64 -17.13
C GLY A 191 14.41 22.36 -17.16
N THR A 192 13.60 23.41 -17.31
CA THR A 192 12.12 23.37 -17.25
C THR A 192 11.44 22.53 -18.35
N LYS A 193 12.19 22.14 -19.38
CA LYS A 193 11.75 21.21 -20.44
C LYS A 193 11.96 19.74 -20.10
N TYR A 194 12.58 19.42 -18.97
CA TYR A 194 12.85 18.05 -18.54
C TYR A 194 11.97 17.67 -17.35
N CYS A 195 11.45 16.46 -17.41
CA CYS A 195 10.51 15.89 -16.46
C CYS A 195 11.00 14.53 -15.98
N LEU A 196 10.58 14.17 -14.77
CA LEU A 196 11.00 12.95 -14.11
C LEU A 196 10.18 11.77 -14.62
N GLY A 197 10.88 10.82 -15.23
CA GLY A 197 10.31 9.53 -15.63
C GLY A 197 10.79 8.40 -14.73
N LEU A 198 10.02 7.33 -14.70
CA LEU A 198 10.33 6.03 -14.12
C LEU A 198 10.39 5.01 -15.26
N ALA A 199 11.50 4.30 -15.38
CA ALA A 199 11.76 3.26 -16.37
C ALA A 199 11.96 1.90 -15.67
N PRO A 200 10.87 1.16 -15.38
CA PRO A 200 10.87 -0.10 -14.65
C PRO A 200 11.85 -1.17 -15.15
N GLU A 201 12.15 -1.19 -16.45
CA GLU A 201 13.13 -2.11 -17.05
C GLU A 201 14.53 -1.97 -16.39
N ASN A 202 14.85 -0.79 -15.85
CA ASN A 202 16.13 -0.47 -15.22
C ASN A 202 16.12 -0.73 -13.71
N ARG A 203 15.35 -1.72 -13.22
CA ARG A 203 15.26 -2.23 -11.82
C ARG A 203 15.89 -1.35 -10.74
N TYR A 204 17.20 -1.46 -10.53
CA TYR A 204 17.94 -0.77 -9.46
C TYR A 204 18.03 0.76 -9.61
N HIS A 205 17.99 1.26 -10.84
CA HIS A 205 18.19 2.66 -11.20
C HIS A 205 17.10 3.17 -12.16
N PRO A 206 15.81 3.17 -11.75
CA PRO A 206 14.71 3.37 -12.68
C PRO A 206 14.43 4.85 -12.99
N LEU A 207 15.02 5.82 -12.28
CA LEU A 207 14.72 7.23 -12.51
C LEU A 207 15.43 7.78 -13.74
N THR A 208 14.71 8.54 -14.54
CA THR A 208 15.19 9.20 -15.75
C THR A 208 14.78 10.67 -15.75
N SER A 209 15.61 11.52 -16.34
CA SER A 209 15.24 12.88 -16.69
C SER A 209 15.16 13.00 -18.21
N THR A 210 13.97 13.21 -18.73
CA THR A 210 13.71 13.22 -20.18
C THR A 210 12.81 14.38 -20.58
N ALA A 211 12.73 14.70 -21.87
CA ALA A 211 11.95 15.84 -22.32
C ALA A 211 10.47 15.66 -21.94
N CYS A 212 9.85 16.69 -21.36
CA CYS A 212 8.45 16.64 -20.91
C CYS A 212 7.45 16.36 -22.04
N SER A 213 7.86 16.53 -23.30
CA SER A 213 7.08 16.22 -24.49
C SER A 213 7.11 14.74 -24.90
N MET A 214 7.91 13.90 -24.24
CA MET A 214 7.91 12.46 -24.49
C MET A 214 6.59 11.84 -24.04
N GLU A 215 6.21 10.72 -24.66
CA GLU A 215 4.99 10.00 -24.32
C GLU A 215 5.30 8.86 -23.35
N LEU A 216 4.97 9.07 -22.08
CA LEU A 216 5.04 8.06 -21.02
C LEU A 216 3.66 7.94 -20.37
N TYR A 217 3.41 6.82 -19.71
CA TYR A 217 2.14 6.58 -19.03
C TYR A 217 2.08 7.33 -17.69
N PRO A 218 0.92 7.85 -17.25
CA PRO A 218 0.80 8.44 -15.92
C PRO A 218 0.89 7.37 -14.83
N LEU A 219 1.72 7.61 -13.81
CA LEU A 219 1.60 6.98 -12.51
C LEU A 219 1.06 8.02 -11.52
N CYS A 220 -0.12 7.78 -10.95
CA CYS A 220 -0.78 8.69 -10.04
C CYS A 220 -0.82 8.15 -8.60
N HIS A 221 -0.97 9.03 -7.61
CA HIS A 221 -1.27 8.69 -6.22
C HIS A 221 -2.16 9.73 -5.53
#